data_AF-A0A962ZDB0-F1
#
_entry.id   AF-A0A962ZDB0-F1
#
_cell.length_a   1.000
_cell.length_b   1.000
_cell.length_c   1.000
_cell.angle_alpha   90.00
_cell.angle_beta   90.00
_cell.angle_gamma   90.00
#
_symmetry.space_group_name_H-M   'P 1'
#
loop_
_entity.id
_entity.type
_entity.pdbx_description
1 polymer ?
#
loop_
_entity_poly.entity_id
_entity_poly.type
_entity_poly.pdbx_seq_one_letter_code
_entity_poly.pdbx_strand_id
1 'polypeptide(L)'
;MTRLDEKLERIRTNRYRPQDFVIADAKDGDIGFGRMAPGADPQRPGHWRPRSFHLDAVREMTRSGLVDIMLLSASTCERLSL
;
A
#
# COMPACT_ATOMS: atom_id res chain seq x y z
N MET A 1 7.19 18.05 -2.77
CA MET A 1 8.22 17.10 -3.24
C MET A 1 8.24 15.94 -2.25
N THR A 2 8.00 14.73 -2.74
CA THR A 2 7.94 13.50 -1.96
C THR A 2 9.32 12.82 -1.94
N ARG A 3 9.52 11.85 -1.04
CA ARG A 3 10.72 11.00 -1.03
C ARG A 3 10.92 10.25 -2.36
N LEU A 4 9.83 9.85 -3.02
CA LEU A 4 9.87 9.22 -4.33
C LEU A 4 10.42 10.19 -5.38
N ASP A 5 9.97 11.44 -5.39
CA ASP A 5 10.46 12.47 -6.33
C ASP A 5 11.97 12.63 -6.22
N GLU A 6 12.49 12.69 -4.99
CA GLU A 6 13.93 12.81 -4.73
C GLU A 6 14.74 11.61 -5.23
N LYS A 7 14.22 10.39 -5.00
CA LYS A 7 14.86 9.16 -5.48
C LYS A 7 14.87 9.11 -7.01
N LEU A 8 13.74 9.43 -7.64
CA LEU A 8 13.62 9.43 -9.10
C LEU A 8 14.56 10.46 -9.73
N GLU A 9 14.74 11.63 -9.13
CA GLU A 9 15.71 12.62 -9.60
C GLU A 9 17.15 12.11 -9.52
N ARG A 10 17.55 11.47 -8.42
CA ARG A 10 18.89 10.87 -8.28
C ARG A 10 19.12 9.74 -9.29
N ILE A 11 18.11 8.94 -9.57
CA ILE A 11 18.16 7.89 -10.60
C ILE A 11 18.33 8.51 -11.99
N ARG A 12 17.50 9.48 -12.35
CA ARG A 12 17.53 10.14 -13.68
C ARG A 12 18.82 10.91 -13.95
N THR A 13 19.45 11.45 -12.90
CA THR A 13 20.72 12.19 -12.99
C THR A 13 21.96 11.29 -12.87
N ASN A 14 21.79 9.96 -12.86
CA ASN A 14 22.87 8.98 -12.69
C ASN A 14 23.68 9.17 -11.39
N ARG A 15 23.04 9.68 -10.33
CA ARG A 15 23.60 9.86 -8.97
C ARG A 15 23.02 8.86 -7.97
N TYR A 16 22.49 7.74 -8.47
CA TYR A 16 21.81 6.75 -7.64
C TYR A 16 22.76 6.11 -6.63
N ARG A 17 22.22 5.77 -5.47
CA ARG A 17 22.86 4.96 -4.42
C ARG A 17 21.97 3.75 -4.10
N PRO A 18 22.50 2.69 -3.46
CA PRO A 18 21.67 1.57 -3.03
C PRO A 18 20.44 1.98 -2.19
N GLN A 19 20.54 3.08 -1.43
CA GLN A 19 19.43 3.63 -0.63
C GLN A 19 18.31 4.27 -1.47
N ASP A 20 18.57 4.55 -2.74
CA ASP A 20 17.57 5.07 -3.70
C ASP A 20 16.69 3.98 -4.30
N PHE A 21 16.88 2.73 -3.88
CA PHE A 21 15.99 1.65 -4.24
C PHE A 21 14.54 2.02 -3.89
N VAL A 22 13.64 1.88 -4.86
CA VAL A 22 12.22 2.20 -4.73
C VAL A 22 11.51 0.98 -4.16
N ILE A 23 10.88 1.15 -3.00
CA ILE A 23 10.10 0.11 -2.34
C ILE A 23 8.62 0.36 -2.63
N ALA A 24 7.96 -0.65 -3.19
CA ALA A 24 6.52 -0.63 -3.41
C ALA A 24 5.84 -1.74 -2.59
N ASP A 25 4.73 -1.41 -1.91
CA ASP A 25 3.83 -2.40 -1.32
C ASP A 25 2.53 -2.44 -2.14
N ALA A 26 2.10 -3.66 -2.49
CA ALA A 26 0.88 -3.92 -3.22
C ALA A 26 -0.20 -4.38 -2.24
N LYS A 27 -1.10 -3.45 -1.87
CA LYS A 27 -2.29 -3.71 -1.06
C LYS A 27 -3.54 -3.59 -1.92
N ASP A 28 -3.52 -4.27 -3.04
CA ASP A 28 -4.62 -4.43 -4.00
C ASP A 28 -5.17 -5.86 -3.98
N GLY A 29 -5.03 -6.57 -2.85
CA GLY A 29 -5.49 -7.95 -2.69
C GLY A 29 -6.99 -8.14 -2.95
N ASP A 30 -7.78 -7.07 -2.93
CA ASP A 30 -9.19 -7.08 -3.34
C ASP A 30 -9.38 -7.30 -4.84
N ILE A 31 -8.37 -7.06 -5.68
CA ILE A 31 -8.38 -7.46 -7.10
C ILE A 31 -8.40 -8.98 -7.28
N GLY A 32 -7.70 -9.72 -6.40
CA GLY A 32 -7.65 -11.19 -6.45
C GLY A 32 -8.73 -11.89 -5.63
N PHE A 33 -9.01 -11.39 -4.43
CA PHE A 33 -9.86 -12.08 -3.44
C PHE A 33 -11.14 -11.32 -3.08
N GLY A 34 -11.40 -10.16 -3.70
CA GLY A 34 -12.59 -9.35 -3.44
C GLY A 34 -12.80 -9.09 -1.96
N ARG A 35 -14.02 -9.38 -1.46
CA ARG A 35 -14.38 -9.20 -0.03
C ARG A 35 -13.56 -10.08 0.92
N MET A 36 -12.96 -11.17 0.45
CA MET A 36 -12.17 -12.08 1.29
C MET A 36 -10.72 -11.63 1.46
N ALA A 37 -10.28 -10.58 0.73
CA ALA A 37 -8.91 -10.08 0.77
C ALA A 37 -8.39 -9.70 2.17
N PRO A 38 -9.20 -9.14 3.10
CA PRO A 38 -8.75 -8.88 4.47
C PRO A 38 -8.43 -10.16 5.26
N GLY A 39 -8.78 -11.35 4.77
CA GLY A 39 -8.55 -12.64 5.42
C GLY A 39 -9.59 -12.98 6.49
N ALA A 40 -9.57 -14.23 6.97
CA ALA A 40 -10.49 -14.70 8.00
C ALA A 40 -10.32 -13.88 9.31
N ASP A 41 -11.41 -13.75 10.05
CA ASP A 41 -11.41 -13.12 11.38
C ASP A 41 -11.07 -14.16 12.46
N PRO A 42 -9.90 -14.07 13.11
CA PRO A 42 -9.50 -15.03 14.14
C PRO A 42 -10.38 -14.96 15.39
N GLN A 43 -11.05 -13.83 15.63
CA GLN A 43 -11.96 -13.64 16.78
C GLN A 43 -13.38 -14.14 16.48
N ARG A 44 -13.71 -14.32 15.19
CA ARG A 44 -15.03 -14.75 14.73
C ARG A 44 -14.92 -15.84 13.66
N PRO A 45 -14.78 -17.11 14.07
CA PRO A 45 -14.69 -18.24 13.14
C PRO A 45 -15.83 -18.25 12.12
N GLY A 46 -15.50 -18.49 10.85
CA GLY A 46 -16.47 -18.48 9.73
C GLY A 46 -16.76 -17.08 9.17
N HIS A 47 -16.21 -16.01 9.74
CA HIS A 47 -16.33 -14.65 9.23
C HIS A 47 -15.03 -14.13 8.62
N TRP A 48 -15.17 -13.20 7.68
CA TRP A 48 -14.05 -12.46 7.08
C TRP A 48 -13.88 -11.13 7.81
N ARG A 49 -12.62 -10.66 7.92
CA ARG A 49 -12.33 -9.32 8.44
C ARG A 49 -13.04 -8.26 7.60
N PRO A 50 -13.54 -7.17 8.22
CA PRO A 50 -14.24 -6.12 7.50
C PRO A 50 -13.28 -5.36 6.57
N ARG A 51 -13.83 -4.69 5.55
CA ARG A 51 -13.05 -3.86 4.63
C ARG A 51 -12.22 -2.78 5.35
N SER A 52 -12.71 -2.25 6.47
CA SER A 52 -11.97 -1.27 7.28
C SER A 52 -10.60 -1.78 7.71
N PHE A 53 -10.48 -3.07 8.04
CA PHE A 53 -9.21 -3.68 8.40
C PHE A 53 -8.16 -3.53 7.29
N HIS A 54 -8.56 -3.73 6.04
CA HIS A 54 -7.69 -3.56 4.89
C HIS A 54 -7.33 -2.09 4.65
N LEU A 55 -8.31 -1.18 4.74
CA LEU A 55 -8.07 0.26 4.58
C LEU A 55 -7.13 0.81 5.65
N ASP A 56 -7.24 0.32 6.89
CA ASP A 56 -6.37 0.74 7.98
C ASP A 56 -4.95 0.21 7.81
N ALA A 57 -4.79 -1.02 7.31
CA ALA A 57 -3.47 -1.56 6.96
C ALA A 57 -2.79 -0.76 5.84
N VAL A 58 -3.55 -0.24 4.86
CA VAL A 58 -3.03 0.69 3.84
C VAL A 58 -2.55 1.98 4.50
N ARG A 59 -3.38 2.60 5.34
CA ARG A 59 -3.02 3.85 6.05
C ARG A 59 -1.80 3.68 6.94
N GLU A 60 -1.71 2.58 7.67
CA GLU A 60 -0.58 2.26 8.54
C GLU A 60 0.71 2.18 7.74
N MET A 61 0.72 1.40 6.65
CA MET A 61 1.92 1.26 5.82
C MET A 61 2.31 2.59 5.14
N THR A 62 1.34 3.35 4.62
CA THR A 62 1.64 4.67 4.03
C THR A 62 2.21 5.64 5.06
N ARG A 63 1.67 5.66 6.29
CA ARG A 63 2.17 6.52 7.39
C ARG A 63 3.53 6.10 7.92
N SER A 64 3.91 4.83 7.77
CA SER A 64 5.21 4.33 8.22
C SER A 64 6.41 4.99 7.51
N GLY A 65 6.22 5.51 6.30
CA GLY A 65 7.29 6.07 5.47
C GLY A 65 8.29 5.02 4.94
N LEU A 66 8.01 3.72 5.14
CA LEU A 66 8.88 2.63 4.69
C LEU A 66 8.84 2.44 3.17
N VAL A 67 7.65 2.63 2.57
CA VAL A 67 7.41 2.46 1.14
C VAL A 67 7.41 3.79 0.41
N ASP A 68 7.87 3.79 -0.84
CA ASP A 68 7.80 4.94 -1.75
C ASP A 68 6.52 4.93 -2.58
N ILE A 69 5.98 3.74 -2.85
CA ILE A 69 4.77 3.53 -3.65
C ILE A 69 3.83 2.60 -2.87
N MET A 70 2.56 3.00 -2.79
CA MET A 70 1.47 2.14 -2.32
C MET A 70 0.56 1.85 -3.50
N LEU A 71 0.53 0.60 -3.96
CA LEU A 71 -0.29 0.15 -5.08
C LEU A 71 -1.61 -0.40 -4.55
N LEU A 72 -2.73 0.10 -5.11
CA LEU A 72 -4.09 -0.11 -4.62
C LEU A 72 -5.05 -0.39 -5.78
N SER A 73 -6.14 -1.09 -5.51
CA SER A 73 -7.29 -1.10 -6.43
C SER A 73 -7.88 0.30 -6.58
N ALA A 74 -8.50 0.59 -7.73
CA ALA A 74 -9.18 1.87 -7.94
C ALA A 74 -10.21 2.17 -6.84
N SER A 75 -11.00 1.18 -6.44
CA SER A 75 -12.03 1.34 -5.40
C SER A 75 -11.46 1.61 -4.00
N THR A 76 -10.27 1.10 -3.70
CA THR A 76 -9.57 1.39 -2.45
C THR A 76 -8.93 2.77 -2.49
N CYS A 77 -8.37 3.17 -3.63
CA CYS A 77 -7.86 4.51 -3.85
C CYS A 77 -8.97 5.57 -3.65
N GLU A 78 -10.11 5.43 -4.32
CA GLU A 78 -11.28 6.33 -4.20
C GLU A 78 -11.78 6.49 -2.76
N ARG A 79 -11.69 5.43 -1.94
CA ARG A 79 -12.11 5.46 -0.53
C ARG A 79 -11.10 6.12 0.40
N LEU A 80 -9.85 6.24 -0.03
CA LEU A 80 -8.76 6.80 0.76
C LEU A 80 -8.36 8.20 0.29
N SER A 81 -8.80 8.62 -0.89
CA SER A 81 -8.56 9.94 -1.48
C SER A 81 -9.59 11.00 -1.07
N LEU A 82 -10.73 10.59 -0.50
CA LEU A 82 -11.73 11.45 0.16
C LEU A 82 -11.39 11.61 1.65
#